data_AF-A0AAC8QLC5-F1
#
_entry.id   AF-A0AAC8QLC5-F1
#
_cell.length_a   1.000
_cell.length_b   1.000
_cell.length_c   1.000
_cell.angle_alpha   90.00
_cell.angle_beta   90.00
_cell.angle_gamma   90.00
#
_symmetry.space_group_name_H-M   'P 1'
#
loop_
_entity.id
_entity.type
_entity.pdbx_description
1 polymer ?
#
loop_
_entity_poly.entity_id
_entity_poly.type
_entity_poly.pdbx_seq_one_letter_code
_entity_poly.pdbx_strand_id
1 'polypeptide(L)'
;MSADSLTLKQHVSQPITLDEQAQKLKQVLLRDIQRSAYVYRVDCGGCNGCEIEIFAAITPLFDAERFGIKVVASPRHADILLFTGAVTRAMRMPALRAWHSAPDHKIAISYGACGVGGGIFHDLYSVWGGSDTIVPIDVWIPGCPPTPAATVHGFAVALGLLEQKLHAEDHHQAENETASVRWPAVPLAMRVNIERLARRLAGYRQGREIADHFFALLTEGDPRESSARINAWLQQAADPRLDTIVQQLRAEMEGKHV
;
A
#
# COMPACT_ATOMS: atom_id res chain seq x y z
N MET A 1 -41.77 -7.93 -0.44
CA MET A 1 -40.87 -8.34 0.67
C MET A 1 -39.90 -7.19 0.87
N SER A 2 -39.94 -6.56 2.04
CA SER A 2 -39.09 -5.43 2.41
C SER A 2 -37.64 -5.76 2.07
N ALA A 3 -36.97 -4.85 1.36
CA ALA A 3 -35.52 -4.84 1.28
C ALA A 3 -34.99 -4.45 2.66
N ASP A 4 -35.12 -5.36 3.63
CA ASP A 4 -34.31 -5.32 4.84
C ASP A 4 -32.89 -5.45 4.34
N SER A 5 -32.26 -4.28 4.21
CA SER A 5 -30.88 -4.11 3.84
C SER A 5 -30.07 -5.16 4.59
N LEU A 6 -29.52 -6.13 3.87
CA LEU A 6 -28.39 -6.92 4.31
C LEU A 6 -27.27 -5.93 4.58
N THR A 7 -27.28 -5.33 5.78
CA THR A 7 -26.17 -4.57 6.30
C THR A 7 -25.11 -5.62 6.54
N LEU A 8 -24.27 -5.83 5.51
CA LEU A 8 -22.98 -6.48 5.68
C LEU A 8 -22.27 -5.63 6.73
N LYS A 9 -22.37 -6.03 8.00
CA LYS A 9 -21.54 -5.50 9.08
C LYS A 9 -20.14 -6.03 8.81
N GLN A 10 -19.46 -5.39 7.86
CA GLN A 10 -18.05 -5.62 7.62
C GLN A 10 -17.36 -5.49 8.97
N HIS A 11 -16.50 -6.45 9.31
CA HIS A 11 -15.73 -6.37 10.54
C HIS A 11 -14.77 -5.18 10.43
N VAL A 12 -15.12 -4.09 11.11
CA VAL A 12 -14.22 -2.94 11.24
C VAL A 12 -13.26 -3.29 12.37
N SER A 13 -11.98 -3.47 12.04
CA SER A 13 -10.94 -3.60 13.05
C SER A 13 -10.97 -2.39 13.97
N GLN A 14 -11.04 -2.63 15.27
CA GLN A 14 -10.89 -1.59 16.28
C GLN A 14 -9.47 -1.68 16.82
N PRO A 15 -8.59 -0.69 16.53
CA PRO A 15 -7.22 -0.72 16.99
C PRO A 15 -7.15 -0.75 18.51
N ILE A 16 -6.27 -1.57 19.06
CA ILE A 16 -6.03 -1.60 20.51
C ILE A 16 -5.31 -0.32 20.92
N THR A 17 -5.99 0.53 21.70
CA THR A 17 -5.43 1.76 22.25
C THR A 17 -4.55 1.48 23.46
N LEU A 18 -3.45 2.23 23.59
CA LEU A 18 -2.52 2.14 24.73
C LEU A 18 -2.83 3.16 25.80
N ASP A 19 -2.60 2.78 27.06
CA ASP A 19 -2.64 3.67 28.21
C ASP A 19 -1.53 4.74 28.13
N GLU A 20 -1.76 5.91 28.73
CA GLU A 20 -0.81 7.04 28.73
C GLU A 20 0.56 6.67 29.33
N GLN A 21 0.56 5.83 30.37
CA GLN A 21 1.79 5.35 30.99
C GLN A 21 2.61 4.49 30.02
N ALA A 22 1.95 3.62 29.25
CA ALA A 22 2.61 2.79 28.25
C ALA A 22 3.22 3.64 27.13
N GLN A 23 2.52 4.68 26.69
CA GLN A 23 3.03 5.64 25.70
C GLN A 23 4.28 6.37 26.21
N LYS A 24 4.27 6.81 27.47
CA LYS A 24 5.44 7.46 28.10
C LYS A 24 6.64 6.52 28.18
N LEU A 25 6.43 5.25 28.52
CA LEU A 25 7.49 4.25 28.55
C LEU A 25 8.08 3.96 27.16
N LYS A 26 7.26 3.97 26.11
CA LYS A 26 7.75 3.84 24.73
C LYS A 26 8.61 5.04 24.29
N GLN A 27 8.29 6.25 24.73
CA GLN A 27 9.14 7.41 24.49
C GLN A 27 10.50 7.29 25.19
N VAL A 28 10.53 6.70 26.40
CA VAL A 28 11.78 6.39 27.10
C VAL A 28 12.58 5.35 26.31
N LEU A 29 11.95 4.26 25.84
CA LEU A 29 12.62 3.27 24.98
C LEU A 29 13.29 3.95 23.79
N LEU A 30 12.57 4.79 23.04
CA LEU A 30 13.10 5.47 21.85
C LEU A 30 14.34 6.30 22.17
N ARG A 31 14.37 6.95 23.33
CA ARG A 31 15.52 7.72 23.81
C ARG A 31 16.71 6.82 24.17
N ASP A 32 16.46 5.62 24.69
CA ASP A 32 17.47 4.69 25.16
C ASP A 32 18.09 3.87 24.02
N ILE A 33 17.29 3.35 23.09
CA ILE A 33 17.79 2.52 21.98
C ILE A 33 18.54 3.32 20.92
N GLN A 34 18.15 4.58 20.67
CA GLN A 34 18.73 5.47 19.67
C GLN A 34 19.00 4.80 18.30
N ARG A 35 20.24 4.31 18.09
CA ARG A 35 20.71 3.64 16.87
C ARG A 35 21.05 2.16 17.10
N SER A 36 20.35 1.51 18.01
CA SER A 36 20.50 0.08 18.31
C SER A 36 19.11 -0.56 18.39
N ALA A 37 18.41 -0.60 17.25
CA ALA A 37 17.08 -1.13 17.14
C ALA A 37 17.11 -2.61 16.75
N TYR A 38 16.83 -3.50 17.70
CA TYR A 38 16.72 -4.92 17.43
C TYR A 38 15.29 -5.30 17.02
N VAL A 39 15.15 -5.82 15.81
CA VAL A 39 13.85 -6.14 15.20
C VAL A 39 13.64 -7.65 15.15
N TYR A 40 12.51 -8.12 15.67
CA TYR A 40 12.06 -9.50 15.46
C TYR A 40 10.81 -9.51 14.58
N ARG A 41 10.90 -10.25 13.47
CA ARG A 41 9.80 -10.43 12.53
C ARG A 41 8.87 -11.55 13.00
N VAL A 42 7.59 -11.23 13.12
CA VAL A 42 6.52 -12.14 13.49
C VAL A 42 5.67 -12.43 12.25
N ASP A 43 5.87 -13.61 11.67
CA ASP A 43 5.00 -14.10 10.59
C ASP A 43 3.62 -14.45 11.15
N CYS A 44 2.58 -13.79 10.66
CA CYS A 44 1.21 -14.09 11.06
C CYS A 44 0.41 -14.76 9.92
N GLY A 45 1.07 -15.40 8.97
CA GLY A 45 0.47 -16.05 7.80
C GLY A 45 0.64 -15.22 6.54
N GLY A 46 1.87 -14.76 6.29
CA GLY A 46 2.26 -14.08 5.05
C GLY A 46 2.42 -15.02 3.86
N CYS A 47 2.46 -14.45 2.66
CA CYS A 47 2.77 -15.17 1.41
C CYS A 47 4.26 -15.16 1.06
N ASN A 48 5.14 -14.84 2.02
CA ASN A 48 6.59 -14.64 1.88
C ASN A 48 7.02 -13.41 1.06
N GLY A 49 6.09 -12.64 0.47
CA GLY A 49 6.45 -11.43 -0.27
C GLY A 49 7.03 -10.33 0.62
N CYS A 50 6.40 -10.07 1.77
CA CYS A 50 6.87 -9.06 2.72
C CYS A 50 8.22 -9.42 3.33
N GLU A 51 8.43 -10.71 3.58
CA GLU A 51 9.64 -11.29 4.13
C GLU A 51 10.85 -11.08 3.23
N ILE A 52 10.67 -11.36 1.93
CA ILE A 52 11.72 -11.14 0.93
C ILE A 52 12.15 -9.68 0.95
N GLU A 53 11.22 -8.74 1.04
CA GLU A 53 11.55 -7.31 1.09
C GLU A 53 12.24 -6.88 2.39
N ILE A 54 11.87 -7.49 3.54
CA ILE A 54 12.57 -7.29 4.81
C ILE A 54 14.02 -7.79 4.70
N PHE A 55 14.23 -8.96 4.10
CA PHE A 55 15.57 -9.48 3.87
C PHE A 55 16.34 -8.67 2.81
N ALA A 56 15.66 -8.14 1.79
CA ALA A 56 16.26 -7.24 0.82
C ALA A 56 16.74 -5.94 1.48
N ALA A 57 16.01 -5.41 2.46
CA ALA A 57 16.39 -4.19 3.18
C ALA A 57 17.70 -4.30 3.97
N ILE A 58 18.07 -5.51 4.42
CA ILE A 58 19.36 -5.76 5.11
C ILE A 58 20.51 -6.12 4.14
N THR A 59 20.24 -6.24 2.84
CA THR A 59 21.32 -6.48 1.86
C THR A 59 22.18 -5.23 1.66
N PRO A 60 23.42 -5.36 1.14
CA PRO A 60 24.33 -4.23 0.97
C PRO A 60 23.80 -3.07 0.12
N LEU A 61 22.75 -3.29 -0.70
CA LEU A 61 22.15 -2.24 -1.52
C LEU A 61 21.40 -1.21 -0.67
N PHE A 62 20.67 -1.66 0.35
CA PHE A 62 19.86 -0.80 1.22
C PHE A 62 20.47 -0.63 2.61
N ASP A 63 21.22 -1.62 3.08
CA ASP A 63 22.05 -1.62 4.29
C ASP A 63 21.36 -0.97 5.50
N ALA A 64 20.22 -1.55 5.90
CA ALA A 64 19.49 -1.09 7.08
C ALA A 64 20.32 -1.14 8.38
N GLU A 65 21.33 -2.03 8.45
CA GLU A 65 22.22 -2.14 9.61
C GLU A 65 23.04 -0.87 9.85
N ARG A 66 23.34 -0.08 8.81
CA ARG A 66 23.99 1.24 8.95
C ARG A 66 23.21 2.21 9.84
N PHE A 67 21.89 2.07 9.89
CA PHE A 67 21.01 2.88 10.73
C PHE A 67 20.81 2.27 12.12
N GLY A 68 21.48 1.15 12.43
CA GLY A 68 21.34 0.46 13.70
C GLY A 68 20.19 -0.53 13.76
N ILE A 69 19.57 -0.85 12.63
CA ILE A 69 18.43 -1.77 12.56
C ILE A 69 18.97 -3.17 12.30
N LYS A 70 18.81 -4.07 13.29
CA LYS A 70 19.32 -5.43 13.19
C LYS A 70 18.23 -6.46 13.43
N VAL A 71 18.14 -7.45 12.56
CA VAL A 71 17.19 -8.56 12.72
C VAL A 71 17.72 -9.56 13.74
N VAL A 72 16.90 -9.92 14.73
CA VAL A 72 17.22 -10.92 15.75
C VAL A 72 16.40 -12.19 15.58
N ALA A 73 16.93 -13.32 16.07
CA ALA A 73 16.29 -14.63 15.95
C ALA A 73 15.28 -14.96 17.06
N SER A 74 15.24 -14.15 18.13
CA SER A 74 14.40 -14.38 19.31
C SER A 74 13.67 -13.10 19.70
N PRO A 75 12.35 -13.17 20.00
CA PRO A 75 11.59 -12.00 20.47
C PRO A 75 12.12 -11.49 21.82
N ARG A 76 12.79 -12.33 22.61
CA ARG A 76 13.35 -11.94 23.92
C ARG A 76 14.46 -10.90 23.84
N HIS A 77 15.08 -10.73 22.67
CA HIS A 77 16.14 -9.75 22.42
C HIS A 77 15.67 -8.59 21.54
N ALA A 78 14.37 -8.48 21.29
CA ALA A 78 13.81 -7.51 20.35
C ALA A 78 13.26 -6.29 21.08
N ASP A 79 13.57 -5.11 20.57
CA ASP A 79 12.94 -3.84 20.97
C ASP A 79 11.71 -3.56 20.09
N ILE A 80 11.74 -4.07 18.85
CA ILE A 80 10.71 -3.87 17.85
C ILE A 80 10.18 -5.22 17.38
N LEU A 81 8.85 -5.38 17.39
CA LEU A 81 8.16 -6.51 16.79
C LEU A 81 7.49 -6.08 15.49
N LEU A 82 7.92 -6.70 14.39
CA LEU A 82 7.43 -6.43 13.05
C LEU A 82 6.44 -7.52 12.63
N PHE A 83 5.15 -7.21 12.62
CA PHE A 83 4.08 -8.14 12.27
C PHE A 83 3.81 -8.12 10.77
N THR A 84 3.85 -9.30 10.13
CA THR A 84 3.56 -9.47 8.71
C THR A 84 2.37 -10.41 8.49
N GLY A 85 1.65 -10.23 7.39
CA GLY A 85 0.51 -11.10 7.02
C GLY A 85 -0.80 -10.74 7.73
N ALA A 86 -1.91 -11.33 7.28
CA ALA A 86 -3.27 -10.96 7.68
C ALA A 86 -3.72 -11.59 9.02
N VAL A 87 -2.80 -12.02 9.87
CA VAL A 87 -3.11 -12.71 11.14
C VAL A 87 -4.10 -13.86 10.95
N THR A 88 -3.61 -14.98 10.42
CA THR A 88 -4.41 -16.20 10.32
C THR A 88 -4.87 -16.68 11.70
N ARG A 89 -6.03 -17.34 11.76
CA ARG A 89 -6.59 -17.85 13.01
C ARG A 89 -5.62 -18.75 13.78
N ALA A 90 -4.85 -19.57 13.07
CA ALA A 90 -3.84 -20.44 13.64
C ALA A 90 -2.64 -19.67 14.22
N MET A 91 -2.26 -18.54 13.61
CA MET A 91 -1.10 -17.74 14.01
C MET A 91 -1.39 -16.73 15.11
N ARG A 92 -2.65 -16.48 15.48
CA ARG A 92 -3.01 -15.56 16.58
C ARG A 92 -2.28 -15.89 17.88
N MET A 93 -2.38 -17.14 18.36
CA MET A 93 -1.75 -17.53 19.63
C MET A 93 -0.21 -17.51 19.57
N PRO A 94 0.44 -18.05 18.51
CA PRO A 94 1.87 -17.86 18.30
C PRO A 94 2.32 -16.38 18.32
N ALA A 95 1.61 -15.50 17.62
CA ALA A 95 1.92 -14.07 17.56
C ALA A 95 1.82 -13.40 18.94
N LEU A 96 0.77 -13.69 19.70
CA LEU A 96 0.61 -13.20 21.08
C LEU A 96 1.71 -13.73 22.01
N ARG A 97 2.12 -15.00 21.86
CA ARG A 97 3.25 -15.54 22.64
C ARG A 97 4.55 -14.81 22.33
N ALA A 98 4.81 -14.48 21.06
CA ALA A 98 5.98 -13.68 20.68
C ALA A 98 5.89 -12.28 21.30
N TRP A 99 4.73 -11.63 21.22
CA TRP A 99 4.46 -10.34 21.85
C TRP A 99 4.76 -10.34 23.35
N HIS A 100 4.19 -11.28 24.11
CA HIS A 100 4.41 -11.36 25.55
C HIS A 100 5.81 -11.82 25.96
N SER A 101 6.56 -12.46 25.06
CA SER A 101 7.93 -12.90 25.34
C SER A 101 8.97 -11.80 25.14
N ALA A 102 8.64 -10.74 24.40
CA ALA A 102 9.51 -9.61 24.20
C ALA A 102 9.49 -8.67 25.42
N PRO A 103 10.64 -8.05 25.79
CA PRO A 103 10.73 -7.11 26.90
C PRO A 103 9.64 -6.03 26.86
N ASP A 104 9.08 -5.69 28.01
CA ASP A 104 8.09 -4.62 28.09
C ASP A 104 8.72 -3.25 27.88
N HIS A 105 7.91 -2.33 27.34
CA HIS A 105 8.21 -1.08 26.61
C HIS A 105 8.61 -1.21 25.13
N LYS A 106 8.34 -2.35 24.48
CA LYS A 106 8.52 -2.63 23.03
C LYS A 106 7.64 -1.82 22.06
N ILE A 107 8.14 -1.67 20.83
CA ILE A 107 7.44 -1.05 19.68
C ILE A 107 6.82 -2.15 18.81
N ALA A 108 5.57 -1.98 18.39
CA ALA A 108 4.88 -2.86 17.45
C ALA A 108 4.69 -2.16 16.10
N ILE A 109 5.15 -2.80 15.03
CA ILE A 109 5.01 -2.28 13.67
C ILE A 109 4.17 -3.26 12.86
N SER A 110 3.16 -2.75 12.18
CA SER A 110 2.39 -3.51 11.21
C SER A 110 2.96 -3.30 9.81
N TYR A 111 3.27 -4.40 9.11
CA TYR A 111 4.00 -4.37 7.85
C TYR A 111 3.21 -5.00 6.69
N GLY A 112 3.08 -4.23 5.63
CA GLY A 112 2.41 -4.60 4.40
C GLY A 112 0.87 -4.54 4.49
N ALA A 113 0.21 -4.51 3.34
CA ALA A 113 -1.24 -4.33 3.24
C ALA A 113 -2.02 -5.38 4.04
N CYS A 114 -1.54 -6.62 4.04
CA CYS A 114 -2.10 -7.70 4.85
C CYS A 114 -1.94 -7.45 6.35
N GLY A 115 -0.76 -7.01 6.80
CA GLY A 115 -0.54 -6.69 8.22
C GLY A 115 -1.36 -5.47 8.67
N VAL A 116 -1.44 -4.44 7.83
CA VAL A 116 -2.06 -3.15 8.16
C VAL A 116 -3.58 -3.27 8.30
N GLY A 117 -4.24 -4.05 7.46
CA GLY A 117 -5.70 -4.16 7.46
C GLY A 117 -6.26 -5.41 6.82
N GLY A 118 -5.49 -6.50 6.77
CA GLY A 118 -5.90 -7.78 6.15
C GLY A 118 -5.69 -7.85 4.63
N GLY A 119 -5.47 -6.72 3.96
CA GLY A 119 -5.14 -6.65 2.54
C GLY A 119 -6.24 -7.28 1.68
N ILE A 120 -5.86 -8.09 0.70
CA ILE A 120 -6.83 -8.84 -0.13
C ILE A 120 -7.65 -9.87 0.68
N PHE A 121 -7.19 -10.24 1.87
CA PHE A 121 -7.82 -11.24 2.73
C PHE A 121 -8.68 -10.63 3.84
N HIS A 122 -8.89 -9.32 3.87
CA HIS A 122 -9.50 -8.60 5.00
C HIS A 122 -10.85 -9.14 5.49
N ASP A 123 -11.66 -9.74 4.60
CA ASP A 123 -12.99 -10.29 4.92
C ASP A 123 -13.03 -11.84 4.88
N LEU A 124 -11.87 -12.49 4.92
CA LEU A 124 -11.80 -13.94 4.83
C LEU A 124 -12.01 -14.60 6.19
N TYR A 125 -12.79 -15.68 6.22
CA TYR A 125 -13.13 -16.39 7.47
C TYR A 125 -11.90 -16.92 8.25
N SER A 126 -10.77 -17.15 7.58
CA SER A 126 -9.58 -17.78 8.13
C SER A 126 -8.59 -16.78 8.77
N VAL A 127 -8.88 -15.49 8.69
CA VAL A 127 -8.01 -14.42 9.19
C VAL A 127 -8.72 -13.54 10.21
N TRP A 128 -7.94 -12.83 11.02
CA TRP A 128 -8.44 -11.78 11.92
C TRP A 128 -8.41 -10.40 11.26
N GLY A 129 -7.70 -10.25 10.14
CA GLY A 129 -7.57 -8.97 9.42
C GLY A 129 -6.20 -8.36 9.64
N GLY A 130 -6.13 -7.17 10.23
CA GLY A 130 -4.86 -6.51 10.55
C GLY A 130 -4.24 -6.98 11.87
N SER A 131 -2.98 -6.64 12.07
CA SER A 131 -2.23 -6.93 13.31
C SER A 131 -2.68 -6.08 14.51
N ASP A 132 -3.33 -4.96 14.22
CA ASP A 132 -4.00 -4.06 15.16
C ASP A 132 -5.14 -4.73 15.96
N THR A 133 -5.71 -5.82 15.42
CA THR A 133 -6.74 -6.62 16.10
C THR A 133 -6.20 -7.45 17.27
N ILE A 134 -4.90 -7.74 17.29
CA ILE A 134 -4.29 -8.64 18.29
C ILE A 134 -3.26 -7.96 19.18
N VAL A 135 -2.58 -6.91 18.69
CA VAL A 135 -1.57 -6.17 19.45
C VAL A 135 -1.72 -4.67 19.19
N PRO A 136 -1.33 -3.81 20.15
CA PRO A 136 -1.34 -2.36 19.96
C PRO A 136 -0.23 -1.95 18.99
N ILE A 137 -0.60 -1.53 17.78
CA ILE A 137 0.33 -1.09 16.72
C ILE A 137 0.70 0.38 16.91
N ASP A 138 1.99 0.68 16.84
CA ASP A 138 2.53 2.05 16.92
C ASP A 138 2.71 2.67 15.54
N VAL A 139 3.18 1.87 14.57
CA VAL A 139 3.50 2.35 13.21
C VAL A 139 3.00 1.35 12.17
N TRP A 140 2.45 1.87 11.09
CA TRP A 140 2.03 1.10 9.92
C TRP A 140 2.95 1.39 8.74
N ILE A 141 3.50 0.35 8.14
CA ILE A 141 4.31 0.43 6.92
C ILE A 141 3.49 -0.15 5.76
N PRO A 142 2.81 0.68 4.96
CA PRO A 142 1.93 0.20 3.88
C PRO A 142 2.73 -0.30 2.66
N GLY A 143 2.14 -1.25 1.92
CA GLY A 143 2.68 -1.79 0.67
C GLY A 143 2.33 -3.26 0.43
N CYS A 144 2.37 -3.76 -0.80
CA CYS A 144 2.04 -5.17 -1.10
C CYS A 144 3.01 -5.79 -2.13
N PRO A 145 4.25 -6.13 -1.73
CA PRO A 145 4.88 -5.79 -0.45
C PRO A 145 5.42 -4.34 -0.41
N PRO A 146 5.71 -3.77 0.76
CA PRO A 146 6.47 -2.52 0.87
C PRO A 146 7.85 -2.70 0.24
N THR A 147 8.29 -1.73 -0.56
CA THR A 147 9.64 -1.77 -1.17
C THR A 147 10.72 -1.62 -0.08
N PRO A 148 11.97 -2.07 -0.28
CA PRO A 148 12.99 -1.99 0.76
C PRO A 148 13.29 -0.55 1.18
N ALA A 149 13.22 0.39 0.23
CA ALA A 149 13.32 1.82 0.53
C ALA A 149 12.17 2.32 1.41
N ALA A 150 10.93 1.87 1.15
CA ALA A 150 9.78 2.17 1.99
C ALA A 150 9.90 1.54 3.39
N THR A 151 10.49 0.35 3.48
CA THR A 151 10.79 -0.34 4.75
C THR A 151 11.77 0.45 5.59
N VAL A 152 12.92 0.86 5.02
CA VAL A 152 13.91 1.70 5.71
C VAL A 152 13.30 3.03 6.14
N HIS A 153 12.48 3.66 5.28
CA HIS A 153 11.76 4.88 5.63
C HIS A 153 10.78 4.65 6.80
N GLY A 154 10.01 3.56 6.77
CA GLY A 154 9.08 3.21 7.84
C GLY A 154 9.78 3.01 9.18
N PHE A 155 10.92 2.34 9.20
CA PHE A 155 11.75 2.23 10.42
C PHE A 155 12.33 3.58 10.86
N ALA A 156 12.76 4.43 9.93
CA ALA A 156 13.26 5.75 10.28
C ALA A 156 12.16 6.63 10.92
N VAL A 157 10.91 6.51 10.47
CA VAL A 157 9.75 7.14 11.12
C VAL A 157 9.50 6.53 12.50
N ALA A 158 9.52 5.19 12.61
CA ALA A 158 9.31 4.51 13.90
C ALA A 158 10.35 4.86 14.96
N LEU A 159 11.59 5.12 14.55
CA LEU A 159 12.68 5.56 15.42
C LEU A 159 12.70 7.08 15.66
N GLY A 160 11.75 7.83 15.10
CA GLY A 160 11.69 9.29 15.23
C GLY A 160 12.83 10.04 14.50
N LEU A 161 13.53 9.37 13.58
CA LEU A 161 14.59 9.96 12.76
C LEU A 161 14.02 10.81 11.61
N LEU A 162 12.80 10.49 11.18
CA LEU A 162 12.06 11.21 10.15
C LEU A 162 10.66 11.54 10.65
N GLU A 163 10.18 12.72 10.29
CA GLU A 163 8.79 13.09 10.50
C GLU A 163 7.89 12.39 9.48
N GLN A 164 6.66 12.09 9.90
CA GLN A 164 5.64 11.55 9.03
C GLN A 164 5.23 12.61 8.00
N LYS A 165 5.59 12.37 6.73
CA LYS A 165 5.27 13.30 5.62
C LYS A 165 3.80 13.31 5.22
N LEU A 166 3.11 12.18 5.42
CA LEU A 166 1.72 11.98 5.02
C LEU A 166 0.84 11.99 6.27
N HIS A 167 0.09 13.07 6.48
CA HIS A 167 -0.91 13.12 7.53
C HIS A 167 -2.19 12.42 7.07
N ALA A 168 -2.87 11.72 7.98
CA ALA A 168 -4.14 11.08 7.66
C ALA A 168 -5.19 12.16 7.39
N GLU A 169 -5.91 12.00 6.28
CA GLU A 169 -7.10 12.78 5.95
C GLU A 169 -8.29 11.82 5.93
N ASP A 170 -9.16 11.91 6.93
CA ASP A 170 -10.38 11.11 6.98
C ASP A 170 -11.47 11.77 6.13
N HIS A 171 -11.69 11.22 4.94
CA HIS A 171 -12.74 11.69 4.05
C HIS A 171 -14.07 11.01 4.35
N HIS A 172 -14.95 11.71 5.08
CA HIS A 172 -16.34 11.28 5.26
C HIS A 172 -17.19 11.78 4.09
N GLN A 173 -17.56 10.85 3.20
CA GLN A 173 -18.43 11.16 2.06
C GLN A 173 -19.79 11.68 2.55
N ALA A 174 -20.17 12.89 2.15
CA ALA A 174 -21.48 13.45 2.51
C ALA A 174 -22.61 12.71 1.75
N GLU A 175 -23.84 12.70 2.29
CA GLU A 175 -24.99 11.95 1.72
C GLU A 175 -25.27 12.28 0.23
N ASN A 176 -24.92 13.49 -0.23
CA ASN A 176 -25.12 13.94 -1.61
C ASN A 176 -23.82 14.01 -2.44
N GLU A 177 -22.71 13.54 -1.89
CA GLU A 177 -21.43 13.59 -2.58
C GLU A 177 -21.29 12.40 -3.53
N THR A 178 -21.46 12.67 -4.83
CA THR A 178 -21.23 11.64 -5.86
C THR A 178 -19.76 11.61 -6.25
N ALA A 179 -19.14 10.43 -6.21
CA ALA A 179 -17.77 10.25 -6.68
C ALA A 179 -17.62 10.73 -8.14
N SER A 180 -16.70 11.66 -8.38
CA SER A 180 -16.46 12.18 -9.73
C SER A 180 -15.83 11.08 -10.60
N VAL A 181 -16.52 10.69 -11.66
CA VAL A 181 -15.98 9.72 -12.62
C VAL A 181 -14.89 10.39 -13.46
N ARG A 182 -13.71 9.78 -13.52
CA ARG A 182 -12.60 10.28 -14.34
C ARG A 182 -12.97 10.24 -15.82
N TRP A 183 -12.85 11.35 -16.54
CA TRP A 183 -13.25 11.48 -17.96
C TRP A 183 -14.75 11.21 -18.19
N PRO A 184 -15.67 12.02 -17.64
CA PRO A 184 -17.11 11.79 -17.74
C PRO A 184 -17.64 11.96 -19.17
N ALA A 185 -16.94 12.73 -20.01
CA ALA A 185 -17.30 12.94 -21.41
C ALA A 185 -17.01 11.72 -22.32
N VAL A 186 -16.18 10.78 -21.86
CA VAL A 186 -15.82 9.59 -22.63
C VAL A 186 -16.73 8.42 -22.23
N PRO A 187 -17.39 7.73 -23.18
CA PRO A 187 -18.20 6.57 -22.87
C PRO A 187 -17.42 5.48 -22.11
N LEU A 188 -18.04 4.93 -21.06
CA LEU A 188 -17.38 3.96 -20.15
C LEU A 188 -16.77 2.77 -20.89
N ALA A 189 -17.49 2.19 -21.85
CA ALA A 189 -17.03 1.03 -22.62
C ALA A 189 -15.73 1.34 -23.40
N MET A 190 -15.70 2.49 -24.08
CA MET A 190 -14.53 2.97 -24.81
C MET A 190 -13.35 3.22 -23.86
N ARG A 191 -13.62 3.85 -22.71
CA ARG A 191 -12.59 4.10 -21.69
C ARG A 191 -11.95 2.81 -21.20
N VAL A 192 -12.77 1.81 -20.86
CA VAL A 192 -12.29 0.51 -20.38
C VAL A 192 -11.45 -0.21 -21.43
N ASN A 193 -11.87 -0.20 -22.69
CA ASN A 193 -11.13 -0.86 -23.77
C ASN A 193 -9.76 -0.21 -24.02
N ILE A 194 -9.73 1.12 -24.14
CA ILE A 194 -8.49 1.87 -24.35
C ILE A 194 -7.53 1.70 -23.17
N GLU A 195 -8.02 1.79 -21.92
CA GLU A 195 -7.16 1.59 -20.74
C GLU A 195 -6.59 0.17 -20.69
N ARG A 196 -7.39 -0.85 -20.99
CA ARG A 196 -6.92 -2.25 -21.04
C ARG A 196 -5.89 -2.45 -22.13
N LEU A 197 -6.12 -1.89 -23.32
CA LEU A 197 -5.21 -1.98 -24.45
C LEU A 197 -3.89 -1.26 -24.14
N ALA A 198 -3.94 -0.04 -23.61
CA ALA A 198 -2.74 0.71 -23.22
C ALA A 198 -1.93 -0.03 -22.15
N ARG A 199 -2.60 -0.62 -21.14
CA ARG A 199 -1.92 -1.45 -20.12
C ARG A 199 -1.33 -2.72 -20.70
N ARG A 200 -1.98 -3.34 -21.69
CA ARG A 200 -1.46 -4.52 -22.40
C ARG A 200 -0.19 -4.20 -23.19
N LEU A 201 -0.12 -3.01 -23.79
CA LEU A 201 1.00 -2.61 -24.65
C LEU A 201 2.18 -2.00 -23.88
N ALA A 202 1.91 -1.23 -22.82
CA ALA A 202 2.92 -0.44 -22.11
C ALA A 202 3.03 -0.74 -20.60
N GLY A 203 2.30 -1.74 -20.10
CA GLY A 203 2.26 -2.09 -18.68
C GLY A 203 1.38 -1.17 -17.84
N TYR A 204 1.30 -1.44 -16.53
CA TYR A 204 0.32 -0.79 -15.65
C TYR A 204 0.51 0.71 -15.47
N ARG A 205 1.75 1.17 -15.27
CA ARG A 205 2.04 2.60 -15.02
C ARG A 205 2.03 3.40 -16.31
N GLN A 206 2.93 3.09 -17.24
CA GLN A 206 3.06 3.84 -18.49
C GLN A 206 1.79 3.72 -19.33
N GLY A 207 1.14 2.55 -19.39
CA GLY A 207 -0.14 2.40 -20.08
C GLY A 207 -1.25 3.26 -19.48
N ARG A 208 -1.24 3.48 -18.15
CA ARG A 208 -2.19 4.39 -17.50
C ARG A 208 -1.91 5.85 -17.88
N GLU A 209 -0.66 6.28 -17.81
CA GLU A 209 -0.23 7.64 -18.16
C GLU A 209 -0.55 7.96 -19.63
N ILE A 210 -0.28 7.04 -20.54
CA ILE A 210 -0.59 7.18 -21.98
C ILE A 210 -2.11 7.29 -22.21
N ALA A 211 -2.91 6.40 -21.60
CA ALA A 211 -4.36 6.44 -21.74
C ALA A 211 -4.97 7.74 -21.19
N ASP A 212 -4.50 8.19 -20.02
CA ASP A 212 -4.97 9.45 -19.43
C ASP A 212 -4.63 10.66 -20.32
N HIS A 213 -3.42 10.72 -20.87
CA HIS A 213 -3.01 11.79 -21.79
C HIS A 213 -3.82 11.75 -23.08
N PHE A 214 -4.08 10.56 -23.61
CA PHE A 214 -4.92 10.35 -24.79
C PHE A 214 -6.35 10.86 -24.56
N PHE A 215 -6.98 10.55 -23.42
CA PHE A 215 -8.31 11.07 -23.09
C PHE A 215 -8.32 12.58 -22.86
N ALA A 216 -7.28 13.16 -22.26
CA ALA A 216 -7.16 14.61 -22.12
C ALA A 216 -7.21 15.28 -23.49
N LEU A 217 -6.39 14.81 -24.45
CA LEU A 217 -6.35 15.35 -25.82
C LEU A 217 -7.66 15.14 -26.61
N LEU A 218 -8.44 14.10 -26.29
CA LEU A 218 -9.76 13.88 -26.88
C LEU A 218 -10.83 14.81 -26.30
N THR A 219 -10.72 15.19 -25.03
CA THR A 219 -11.78 15.91 -24.30
C THR A 219 -11.53 17.42 -24.17
N GLU A 220 -10.29 17.87 -24.27
CA GLU A 220 -9.97 19.30 -24.36
C GLU A 220 -10.47 19.85 -25.71
N GLY A 221 -10.88 21.13 -25.78
CA GLY A 221 -11.14 21.84 -27.05
C GLY A 221 -12.23 21.24 -27.97
N ASP A 222 -12.14 21.54 -29.28
CA ASP A 222 -13.05 21.02 -30.29
C ASP A 222 -12.69 19.54 -30.64
N PRO A 223 -13.65 18.60 -30.57
CA PRO A 223 -13.46 17.21 -30.97
C PRO A 223 -12.89 17.02 -32.39
N ARG A 224 -13.16 17.95 -33.31
CA ARG A 224 -12.68 17.88 -34.71
C ARG A 224 -11.17 18.08 -34.83
N GLU A 225 -10.55 18.76 -33.87
CA GLU A 225 -9.12 19.05 -33.84
C GLU A 225 -8.32 18.05 -32.98
N SER A 226 -8.99 17.06 -32.39
CA SER A 226 -8.36 16.04 -31.54
C SER A 226 -7.21 15.30 -32.24
N SER A 227 -7.39 14.92 -33.51
CA SER A 227 -6.36 14.25 -34.31
C SER A 227 -5.09 15.08 -34.49
N ALA A 228 -5.23 16.40 -34.68
CA ALA A 228 -4.09 17.30 -34.84
C ALA A 228 -3.29 17.42 -33.55
N ARG A 229 -3.97 17.51 -32.40
CA ARG A 229 -3.33 17.61 -31.08
C ARG A 229 -2.59 16.34 -30.69
N ILE A 230 -3.19 15.17 -30.94
CA ILE A 230 -2.51 13.88 -30.72
C ILE A 230 -1.27 13.76 -31.63
N ASN A 231 -1.35 14.20 -32.89
CA ASN A 231 -0.17 14.18 -33.77
C ASN A 231 0.92 15.13 -33.28
N ALA A 232 0.56 16.33 -32.79
CA ALA A 232 1.50 17.27 -32.21
C ALA A 232 2.20 16.69 -30.97
N TRP A 233 1.45 16.01 -30.10
CA TRP A 233 1.99 15.31 -28.94
C TRP A 233 2.98 14.19 -29.35
N LEU A 234 2.63 13.38 -30.35
CA LEU A 234 3.50 12.33 -30.87
C LEU A 234 4.80 12.89 -31.48
N GLN A 235 4.71 13.98 -32.23
CA GLN A 235 5.87 14.69 -32.78
C GLN A 235 6.77 15.25 -31.68
N GLN A 236 6.19 15.81 -30.62
CA GLN A 236 6.93 16.36 -29.50
C GLN A 236 7.64 15.28 -28.68
N ALA A 237 6.99 14.13 -28.47
CA ALA A 237 7.56 13.02 -27.70
C ALA A 237 8.71 12.32 -28.45
N ALA A 238 8.67 12.31 -29.79
CA ALA A 238 9.69 11.70 -30.66
C ALA A 238 10.02 10.23 -30.31
N ASP A 239 9.05 9.46 -29.81
CA ASP A 239 9.19 8.05 -29.44
C ASP A 239 8.38 7.14 -30.40
N PRO A 240 9.03 6.26 -31.19
CA PRO A 240 8.35 5.36 -32.11
C PRO A 240 7.46 4.32 -31.41
N ARG A 241 7.76 3.96 -30.15
CA ARG A 241 6.91 3.04 -29.38
C ARG A 241 5.59 3.70 -29.02
N LEU A 242 5.65 4.95 -28.56
CA LEU A 242 4.46 5.72 -28.23
C LEU A 242 3.55 5.89 -29.46
N ASP A 243 4.13 6.20 -30.62
CA ASP A 243 3.38 6.31 -31.87
C ASP A 243 2.65 5.01 -32.19
N THR A 244 3.35 3.86 -32.14
CA THR A 244 2.74 2.54 -32.36
C THR A 244 1.58 2.28 -31.40
N ILE A 245 1.75 2.57 -30.11
CA ILE A 245 0.72 2.37 -29.09
C ILE A 245 -0.51 3.23 -29.40
N VAL A 246 -0.30 4.53 -29.64
CA VAL A 246 -1.38 5.51 -29.84
C VAL A 246 -2.14 5.23 -31.14
N GLN A 247 -1.47 4.76 -32.19
CA GLN A 247 -2.13 4.30 -33.40
C GLN A 247 -3.07 3.11 -33.14
N GLN A 248 -2.67 2.15 -32.29
CA GLN A 248 -3.55 1.05 -31.89
C GLN A 248 -4.73 1.54 -31.03
N LEU A 249 -4.51 2.52 -30.13
CA LEU A 249 -5.61 3.13 -29.37
C LEU A 249 -6.61 3.85 -30.28
N ARG A 250 -6.13 4.55 -31.32
CA ARG A 250 -7.00 5.18 -32.35
C ARG A 250 -7.80 4.13 -33.13
N ALA A 251 -7.17 3.04 -33.54
CA ALA A 251 -7.85 1.96 -34.25
C ALA A 251 -8.98 1.34 -33.41
N GLU A 252 -8.73 1.10 -32.12
CA GLU A 252 -9.72 0.59 -31.17
C GLU A 252 -10.87 1.60 -30.96
N MET A 253 -10.58 2.91 -30.94
CA MET A 253 -11.60 3.96 -30.86
C MET A 253 -12.51 3.99 -32.10
N GLU A 254 -11.95 3.78 -33.30
CA GLU A 254 -12.68 3.75 -34.57
C GLU A 254 -13.42 2.42 -34.81
N GLY A 255 -13.30 1.43 -33.90
CA GLY A 255 -13.89 0.10 -34.07
C GLY A 255 -13.23 -0.73 -35.18
N LYS A 256 -12.04 -0.33 -35.64
CA LYS A 256 -11.24 -1.09 -36.60
C LYS A 256 -10.38 -2.07 -35.83
N HIS A 257 -10.89 -3.27 -35.59
CA HIS A 257 -10.09 -4.35 -35.04
C HIS A 257 -9.01 -4.76 -36.06
N VAL A 258 -7.74 -4.57 -35.69
CA VAL A 258 -6.55 -5.10 -36.39
C VAL A 258 -6.22 -6.48 -35.84
#